data_AF-H3SHN7-F1
#
_entry.id   AF-H3SHN7-F1
#
_cell.length_a   1.000
_cell.length_b   1.000
_cell.length_c   1.000
_cell.angle_alpha   90.00
_cell.angle_beta   90.00
_cell.angle_gamma   90.00
#
_symmetry.space_group_name_H-M   'P 1'
#
loop_
_entity.id
_entity.type
_entity.pdbx_description
1 polymer ?
#
loop_
_entity_poly.entity_id
_entity_poly.type
_entity_poly.pdbx_seq_one_letter_code
_entity_poly.pdbx_strand_id
1 'polypeptide(L)'
;MKNFFRWLVKDGLIFLAIGAVTAGIVVVVRVLIKKKNARLMMEEKIRQAEKDTIKLAALRSGYLTAVDLTLYSDMTLKESELMLERLKSQGVCSLRVAGNGTFAYEFESILTYEEKRQSERV
;
A
#
# COMPACT_ATOMS: atom_id res chain seq x y z
N MET A 1 4.89 33.92 -56.02
CA MET A 1 5.64 33.52 -54.80
C MET A 1 5.04 34.04 -53.48
N LYS A 2 4.57 35.30 -53.36
CA LYS A 2 3.99 35.83 -52.09
C LYS A 2 2.81 35.02 -51.52
N ASN A 3 1.95 34.46 -52.36
CA ASN A 3 0.75 33.72 -51.90
C ASN A 3 1.08 32.34 -51.31
N PHE A 4 2.13 31.67 -51.81
CA PHE A 4 2.60 30.37 -51.31
C PHE A 4 3.22 30.51 -49.91
N PHE A 5 4.04 31.55 -49.70
CA PHE A 5 4.63 31.84 -48.40
C PHE A 5 3.58 32.21 -47.34
N ARG A 6 2.53 32.95 -47.74
CA ARG A 6 1.41 33.31 -46.84
C ARG A 6 0.56 32.11 -46.43
N TRP A 7 0.42 31.12 -47.30
CA TRP A 7 -0.25 29.84 -47.03
C TRP A 7 0.58 28.96 -46.09
N LEU A 8 1.88 28.82 -46.38
CA LEU A 8 2.82 28.05 -45.55
C LEU A 8 2.93 28.58 -44.12
N VAL A 9 2.97 29.91 -43.94
CA VAL A 9 3.08 30.54 -42.61
C VAL A 9 1.78 30.40 -41.81
N LYS A 10 0.60 30.51 -42.45
CA LYS A 10 -0.68 30.36 -41.76
C LYS A 10 -0.95 28.91 -41.36
N ASP A 11 -0.73 27.97 -42.28
CA ASP A 11 -1.03 26.56 -42.02
C ASP A 11 0.03 25.92 -41.13
N GLY A 12 1.30 26.33 -41.26
CA GLY A 12 2.39 25.92 -40.36
C GLY A 12 2.17 26.31 -38.90
N LEU A 13 1.59 27.49 -38.64
CA LEU A 13 1.22 27.93 -37.28
C LEU A 13 0.13 27.05 -36.67
N ILE A 14 -0.83 26.58 -37.48
CA ILE A 14 -1.92 25.70 -37.02
C ILE A 14 -1.36 24.34 -36.61
N PHE A 15 -0.47 23.74 -37.41
CA PHE A 15 0.17 22.47 -37.05
C PHE A 15 1.02 22.58 -35.79
N LEU A 16 1.73 23.69 -35.59
CA LEU A 16 2.54 23.93 -34.40
C LEU A 16 1.67 24.06 -33.13
N ALA A 17 0.53 24.74 -33.23
CA ALA A 17 -0.43 24.85 -32.13
C ALA A 17 -1.02 23.48 -31.76
N ILE A 18 -1.41 22.66 -32.74
CA ILE A 18 -1.94 21.30 -32.50
C ILE A 18 -0.86 20.40 -31.87
N GLY A 19 0.38 20.48 -32.34
CA GLY A 19 1.52 19.77 -31.77
C GLY A 19 1.76 20.12 -30.30
N ALA A 20 1.68 21.40 -29.94
CA ALA A 20 1.84 21.85 -28.57
C ALA A 20 0.70 21.36 -27.64
N VAL A 21 -0.55 21.40 -28.11
CA VAL A 21 -1.71 20.91 -27.34
C VAL A 21 -1.63 19.40 -27.13
N THR A 22 -1.32 18.64 -28.17
CA THR A 22 -1.19 17.17 -28.07
C THR A 22 -0.05 16.76 -27.15
N ALA A 23 1.11 17.42 -27.23
CA ALA A 23 2.23 17.21 -26.31
C ALA A 23 1.84 17.52 -24.85
N GLY A 24 1.12 18.64 -24.62
CA GLY A 24 0.61 19.01 -23.31
C GLY A 24 -0.33 17.95 -22.72
N ILE A 25 -1.30 17.47 -23.50
CA ILE A 25 -2.24 16.41 -23.08
C ILE A 25 -1.48 15.13 -22.70
N VAL A 26 -0.50 14.71 -23.51
CA VAL A 26 0.28 13.50 -23.24
C VAL A 26 1.07 13.61 -21.93
N VAL A 27 1.68 14.76 -21.64
CA VAL A 27 2.42 14.97 -20.39
C VAL A 27 1.48 14.89 -19.19
N VAL A 28 0.32 15.56 -19.25
CA VAL A 28 -0.67 15.53 -18.16
C VAL A 28 -1.14 14.11 -17.90
N VAL A 29 -1.50 13.36 -18.94
CA VAL A 29 -1.92 11.95 -18.82
C VAL A 29 -0.82 11.08 -18.20
N ARG A 30 0.44 11.23 -18.63
CA ARG A 30 1.56 10.46 -18.05
C ARG A 30 1.77 10.75 -16.56
N VAL A 31 1.65 12.01 -16.15
CA VAL A 31 1.79 12.39 -14.73
C VAL A 31 0.67 11.76 -13.88
N LEU A 32 -0.57 11.77 -14.38
CA LEU A 32 -1.71 11.16 -13.69
C LEU A 32 -1.57 9.64 -13.57
N ILE A 33 -1.14 8.96 -14.65
CA ILE A 33 -0.91 7.51 -14.64
C ILE A 33 0.19 7.15 -13.65
N LYS A 34 1.32 7.87 -13.64
CA LYS A 34 2.43 7.61 -12.70
C LYS A 34 1.99 7.74 -11.25
N LYS A 35 1.18 8.76 -10.94
CA LYS A 35 0.63 8.98 -9.59
C LYS A 35 -0.34 7.86 -9.18
N LYS A 36 -1.20 7.41 -10.09
CA LYS A 36 -2.13 6.31 -9.83
C LYS A 36 -1.39 5.00 -9.59
N ASN A 37 -0.41 4.68 -10.43
CA ASN A 37 0.38 3.45 -10.30
C ASN A 37 1.19 3.41 -8.99
N ALA A 38 1.76 4.54 -8.55
CA ALA A 38 2.47 4.61 -7.29
C ALA A 38 1.56 4.35 -6.07
N ARG A 39 0.31 4.82 -6.12
CA ARG A 39 -0.68 4.54 -5.06
C ARG A 39 -1.04 3.06 -5.01
N LEU A 40 -1.30 2.45 -6.16
CA LEU A 40 -1.63 1.02 -6.25
C LEU A 40 -0.49 0.15 -5.71
N MET A 41 0.77 0.48 -6.05
CA MET A 41 1.91 -0.25 -5.51
C MET A 41 2.07 -0.07 -4.00
N MET A 42 1.78 1.11 -3.47
CA MET A 42 1.82 1.35 -2.02
C MET A 42 0.72 0.57 -1.30
N GLU A 43 -0.50 0.59 -1.82
CA GLU A 43 -1.62 -0.18 -1.25
C GLU A 43 -1.34 -1.67 -1.27
N GLU A 44 -0.77 -2.20 -2.35
CA GLU A 44 -0.41 -3.62 -2.43
C GLU A 44 0.70 -3.97 -1.43
N LYS A 45 1.72 -3.10 -1.28
CA LYS A 45 2.76 -3.28 -0.27
C LYS A 45 2.21 -3.31 1.15
N ILE A 46 1.30 -2.39 1.49
CA ILE A 46 0.65 -2.36 2.80
C ILE A 46 -0.15 -3.64 3.01
N ARG A 47 -0.94 -4.07 2.02
CA ARG A 47 -1.74 -5.30 2.10
C ARG A 47 -0.85 -6.53 2.30
N GLN A 48 0.30 -6.57 1.62
CA GLN A 48 1.24 -7.66 1.76
C GLN A 48 1.86 -7.67 3.16
N ALA A 49 2.28 -6.51 3.67
CA ALA A 49 2.80 -6.38 5.03
C ALA A 49 1.76 -6.74 6.11
N GLU A 50 0.48 -6.39 5.92
CA GLU A 50 -0.63 -6.82 6.79
C GLU A 50 -0.75 -8.34 6.80
N LYS A 51 -0.77 -8.98 5.62
CA LYS A 51 -0.85 -10.44 5.51
C LYS A 51 0.32 -11.13 6.20
N ASP A 52 1.53 -10.63 6.00
CA ASP A 52 2.73 -11.25 6.55
C ASP A 52 2.80 -11.04 8.08
N THR A 53 2.31 -9.91 8.58
CA THR A 53 2.11 -9.66 10.03
C THR A 53 1.15 -10.68 10.64
N ILE A 54 -0.01 -10.91 10.02
CA ILE A 54 -1.02 -11.86 10.53
C ILE A 54 -0.49 -13.31 10.47
N LYS A 55 0.22 -13.68 9.41
CA LYS A 55 0.88 -15.00 9.33
C LYS A 55 1.91 -15.17 10.44
N LEU A 56 2.72 -14.14 10.69
CA LEU A 56 3.71 -14.18 11.77
C LEU A 56 3.03 -14.34 13.13
N ALA A 57 1.91 -13.65 13.36
CA ALA A 57 1.12 -13.81 14.59
C ALA A 57 0.63 -15.25 14.74
N ALA A 58 0.12 -15.87 13.67
CA ALA A 58 -0.31 -17.27 13.68
C ALA A 58 0.83 -18.24 14.04
N LEU A 59 2.06 -17.96 13.57
CA LEU A 59 3.24 -18.79 13.87
C LEU A 59 3.76 -18.61 15.30
N ARG A 60 3.47 -17.47 15.95
CA ARG A 60 3.99 -17.11 17.28
C ARG A 60 2.90 -17.12 18.35
N SER A 61 1.97 -18.07 18.24
CA SER A 61 0.90 -18.30 19.21
C SER A 61 0.02 -17.07 19.48
N GLY A 62 -0.14 -16.20 18.47
CA GLY A 62 -1.00 -15.03 18.53
C GLY A 62 -0.40 -13.81 19.21
N TYR A 63 0.88 -13.81 19.59
CA TYR A 63 1.52 -12.63 20.22
C TYR A 63 2.65 -12.07 19.36
N LEU A 64 2.64 -10.76 19.16
CA LEU A 64 3.71 -10.05 18.47
C LEU A 64 4.08 -8.74 19.16
N THR A 65 5.37 -8.43 19.19
CA THR A 65 5.87 -7.09 19.50
C THR A 65 6.29 -6.36 18.22
N ALA A 66 6.48 -5.04 18.29
CA ALA A 66 7.05 -4.29 17.18
C ALA A 66 8.48 -4.77 16.81
N VAL A 67 9.23 -5.27 17.80
CA VAL A 67 10.56 -5.85 17.59
C VAL A 67 10.46 -7.16 16.81
N ASP A 68 9.47 -8.01 17.10
CA ASP A 68 9.25 -9.24 16.33
C ASP A 68 8.99 -8.91 14.86
N LEU A 69 8.12 -7.95 14.56
CA LEU A 69 7.89 -7.56 13.16
C LEU A 69 9.15 -7.02 12.49
N THR A 70 9.97 -6.24 13.20
CA THR A 70 11.23 -5.71 12.67
C THR A 70 12.24 -6.82 12.37
N LEU A 71 12.25 -7.89 13.17
CA LEU A 71 13.17 -9.02 13.01
C LEU A 71 12.77 -9.96 11.87
N TYR A 72 11.47 -10.10 11.63
CA TYR A 72 10.93 -11.11 10.71
C TYR A 72 10.25 -10.53 9.47
N SER A 73 10.38 -9.22 9.23
CA SER A 73 9.88 -8.55 8.03
C SER A 73 10.81 -7.42 7.59
N ASP A 74 10.58 -6.89 6.39
CA ASP A 74 11.34 -5.74 5.86
C ASP A 74 10.93 -4.39 6.48
N MET A 75 10.06 -4.40 7.50
CA MET A 75 9.60 -3.18 8.17
C MET A 75 10.64 -2.69 9.19
N THR A 76 10.86 -1.39 9.23
CA THR A 76 11.56 -0.74 10.33
C THR A 76 10.77 -0.85 11.64
N LEU A 77 11.40 -0.55 12.78
CA LEU A 77 10.72 -0.50 14.07
C LEU A 77 9.52 0.46 14.03
N LYS A 78 9.67 1.62 13.39
CA LYS A 78 8.59 2.61 13.34
C LYS A 78 7.42 2.15 12.46
N GLU A 79 7.70 1.51 11.33
CA GLU A 79 6.68 0.92 10.46
C GLU A 79 5.96 -0.23 11.15
N SER A 80 6.69 -1.04 11.91
CA SER A 80 6.14 -2.14 12.70
C SER A 80 5.17 -1.66 13.77
N GLU A 81 5.53 -0.60 14.52
CA GLU A 81 4.63 0.06 15.48
C GLU A 81 3.35 0.55 14.79
N LEU A 82 3.49 1.26 13.67
CA LEU A 82 2.36 1.82 12.93
C LEU A 82 1.45 0.71 12.37
N MET A 83 2.03 -0.40 11.92
CA MET A 83 1.28 -1.56 11.44
C MET A 83 0.44 -2.19 12.56
N LEU A 84 1.05 -2.43 13.72
CA LEU A 84 0.36 -3.01 14.87
C LEU A 84 -0.73 -2.08 15.43
N GLU A 85 -0.45 -0.79 15.53
CA GLU A 85 -1.45 0.22 15.92
C GLU A 85 -2.62 0.27 14.93
N ARG A 86 -2.34 0.19 13.62
CA ARG A 86 -3.37 0.10 12.57
C ARG A 86 -4.24 -1.14 12.74
N LEU A 87 -3.63 -2.33 12.88
CA LEU A 87 -4.37 -3.58 13.07
C LEU A 87 -5.20 -3.57 14.36
N LYS A 88 -4.67 -2.99 15.44
CA LYS A 88 -5.44 -2.75 16.68
C LYS A 88 -6.63 -1.83 16.43
N SER A 89 -6.44 -0.72 15.73
CA SER A 89 -7.53 0.21 15.41
C SER A 89 -8.65 -0.42 14.55
N GLN A 90 -8.32 -1.46 13.80
CA GLN A 90 -9.25 -2.25 13.00
C GLN A 90 -9.90 -3.41 13.79
N GLY A 91 -9.54 -3.59 15.07
CA GLY A 91 -10.05 -4.66 15.92
C GLY A 91 -9.45 -6.04 15.64
N VAL A 92 -8.33 -6.11 14.91
CA VAL A 92 -7.67 -7.39 14.56
C VAL A 92 -6.84 -7.94 15.73
N CYS A 93 -6.33 -7.06 16.59
CA CYS A 93 -5.54 -7.41 17.76
C CYS A 93 -5.77 -6.43 18.92
N SER A 94 -5.41 -6.83 20.14
CA SER A 94 -5.46 -6.01 21.35
C SER A 94 -4.04 -5.76 21.88
N LEU A 95 -3.79 -4.59 22.49
CA LEU A 95 -2.52 -4.31 23.16
C LEU A 95 -2.57 -4.85 24.59
N ARG A 96 -1.60 -5.68 24.97
CA ARG A 96 -1.39 -6.17 26.33
C ARG A 96 -0.01 -5.82 26.85
N VAL A 97 0.06 -5.63 28.17
CA VAL A 97 1.33 -5.47 28.88
C VAL A 97 1.70 -6.84 29.43
N ALA A 98 2.80 -7.41 28.93
CA ALA A 98 3.32 -8.66 29.43
C ALA A 98 3.86 -8.50 30.86
N GLY A 99 3.98 -9.60 31.60
CA GLY A 99 4.44 -9.58 33.00
C GLY A 99 5.86 -9.03 33.20
N ASN A 100 6.66 -8.94 32.13
CA ASN A 100 7.97 -8.31 32.10
C ASN A 100 7.95 -6.81 31.73
N GLY A 101 6.76 -6.19 31.62
CA GLY A 101 6.57 -4.78 31.26
C GLY A 101 6.62 -4.50 29.75
N THR A 102 6.74 -5.52 28.90
CA THR A 102 6.79 -5.33 27.44
C THR A 102 5.39 -5.15 26.86
N PHE A 103 5.25 -4.23 25.91
CA PHE A 103 4.05 -4.06 25.11
C PHE A 103 3.98 -5.12 24.01
N ALA A 104 2.98 -6.00 24.08
CA ALA A 104 2.75 -7.07 23.12
C ALA A 104 1.31 -6.97 22.57
N TYR A 105 1.16 -7.25 21.28
CA TYR A 105 -0.13 -7.27 20.60
C TYR A 105 -0.61 -8.71 20.51
N GLU A 106 -1.81 -8.96 21.03
CA GLU A 106 -2.47 -10.25 21.03
C GLU A 106 -3.52 -10.32 19.91
N PHE A 107 -3.41 -11.36 19.09
CA PHE A 107 -4.29 -11.65 17.96
C PHE A 107 -5.29 -12.73 18.39
N GLU A 108 -6.32 -12.33 19.13
CA GLU A 108 -7.33 -13.22 19.74
C GLU A 108 -8.17 -14.02 18.71
N SER A 109 -8.19 -13.62 17.44
CA SER A 109 -9.11 -14.15 16.42
C SER A 109 -8.49 -15.12 15.40
N ILE A 110 -7.22 -15.51 15.57
CA ILE A 110 -6.64 -16.54 14.70
C ILE A 110 -7.05 -17.91 15.25
N LEU A 111 -8.32 -18.26 15.09
CA LEU A 111 -8.74 -19.66 15.19
C LEU A 111 -7.83 -20.44 14.25
N THR A 112 -7.05 -21.34 14.83
CA THR A 112 -6.24 -22.27 14.07
C THR A 112 -7.14 -23.07 13.13
N TYR A 113 -6.59 -23.61 12.04
CA TYR A 113 -7.37 -24.40 11.07
C TYR A 113 -8.21 -25.51 11.76
N GLU A 114 -7.66 -26.11 12.82
CA GLU A 114 -8.35 -27.11 13.64
C GLU A 114 -9.54 -26.54 14.43
N GLU A 115 -9.40 -25.36 15.03
CA GLU A 115 -10.48 -24.72 15.80
C GLU A 115 -11.63 -24.24 14.90
N LYS A 116 -11.33 -23.73 13.71
CA LYS A 116 -12.36 -23.41 12.69
C LYS A 116 -13.17 -24.63 12.28
N ARG A 117 -12.50 -25.77 12.10
CA ARG A 117 -13.15 -27.02 11.67
C ARG A 117 -14.08 -27.60 12.73
N GLN A 118 -13.83 -27.31 14.01
CA GLN A 118 -14.70 -27.70 15.12
C GLN A 118 -15.88 -26.74 15.28
N SER A 119 -15.71 -25.44 15.01
CA SER A 119 -16.81 -24.47 15.03
C SER A 119 -17.83 -24.66 13.90
N GLU A 120 -17.43 -25.23 12.76
CA GLU A 120 -18.35 -25.58 11.66
C GLU A 120 -19.19 -26.85 11.94
N ARG A 121 -18.93 -27.57 13.03
CA ARG A 121 -19.63 -28.81 13.41
C ARG A 121 -20.69 -28.65 14.50
N VAL A 122 -20.95 -27.43 14.96
CA VAL A 122 -21.98 -27.12 15.98
C VAL A 122 -23.22 -26.54 15.32
#